data_AF-A0A6A8Q8I9-F1
#
_entry.id   AF-A0A6A8Q8I9-F1
#
_cell.length_a   1.000
_cell.length_b   1.000
_cell.length_c   1.000
_cell.angle_alpha   90.00
_cell.angle_beta   90.00
_cell.angle_gamma   90.00
#
_symmetry.space_group_name_H-M   'P 1'
#
loop_
_entity.id
_entity.type
_entity.pdbx_description
1 polymer ?
#
loop_
_entity_poly.entity_id
_entity_poly.type
_entity_poly.pdbx_seq_one_letter_code
_entity_poly.pdbx_strand_id
1 'polypeptide(L)'
;MKELIVKPFFFVFCLVFILNCSGNEQVKFTSSQSLTGAPVKEITVFSEGNVYLNVVDTFLVVATSRDVPFLRIYSTNTHKLLKEYGKEGRGPRDFLSVTPLRKSGYDAANDSPVLYVHDFKRNKIAGINLKRLINGNETFSLETPLNDQKYLTFVHYWDEDLLVGSPGGGGNILIHNLTTDNFYNVSYLPKLDFTIPDNILSLVYRSAVVVNKKRGLIASAPQYLGELDFFDFQGNLIRSSIFESRDAYRHELTSGLTIMNDIKKQIIDLDAKKDLIYGLNYNVHAKDYRSGKWNSKVQVFDWNGNAIIEYPLDGRPVRYFAVDEIHSRIYAYDPTEEEHNVVVYEFD
;
A
#
# COMPACT_ATOMS: atom_id res chain seq x y z
N MET A 1 29.45 5.40 -73.98
CA MET A 1 28.14 5.10 -74.59
C MET A 1 27.52 3.98 -73.76
N LYS A 2 26.51 4.31 -72.93
CA LYS A 2 25.57 3.41 -72.22
C LYS A 2 26.20 2.39 -71.23
N GLU A 3 25.75 2.19 -70.00
CA GLU A 3 24.47 2.46 -69.35
C GLU A 3 24.65 2.55 -67.82
N LEU A 4 23.85 3.41 -67.22
CA LEU A 4 23.76 3.65 -65.78
C LEU A 4 22.88 2.54 -65.17
N ILE A 5 23.45 1.65 -64.34
CA ILE A 5 22.65 0.69 -63.56
C ILE A 5 22.42 1.28 -62.17
N VAL A 6 21.23 1.83 -61.98
CA VAL A 6 20.70 2.26 -60.69
C VAL A 6 20.41 1.00 -59.87
N LYS A 7 21.17 0.77 -58.80
CA LYS A 7 20.84 -0.26 -57.81
C LYS A 7 19.73 0.26 -56.90
N PRO A 8 18.60 -0.46 -56.73
CA PRO A 8 17.59 -0.07 -55.76
C PRO A 8 18.11 -0.31 -54.34
N PHE A 9 17.97 0.74 -53.53
CA PHE A 9 18.25 0.81 -52.11
C PHE A 9 17.25 -0.10 -51.37
N PHE A 10 17.67 -1.29 -50.93
CA PHE A 10 16.87 -2.13 -50.02
C PHE A 10 17.25 -1.79 -48.59
N PHE A 11 16.58 -0.79 -48.02
CA PHE A 11 16.59 -0.55 -46.58
C PHE A 11 15.71 -1.63 -45.93
N VAL A 12 16.32 -2.73 -45.48
CA VAL A 12 15.62 -3.71 -44.64
C VAL A 12 15.44 -3.06 -43.27
N PHE A 13 14.30 -2.41 -43.08
CA PHE A 13 13.82 -2.00 -41.77
C PHE A 13 13.48 -3.30 -41.03
N CYS A 14 14.41 -3.83 -40.24
CA CYS A 14 14.11 -4.83 -39.23
C CYS A 14 13.24 -4.15 -38.16
N LEU A 15 11.95 -4.04 -38.47
CA LEU A 15 10.88 -3.89 -37.48
C LEU A 15 10.95 -5.13 -36.59
N VAL A 16 11.74 -5.03 -35.51
CA VAL A 16 11.59 -5.89 -34.35
C VAL A 16 10.25 -5.50 -33.74
N PHE A 17 9.17 -6.07 -34.29
CA PHE A 17 7.95 -6.26 -33.55
C PHE A 17 8.34 -7.16 -32.38
N ILE A 18 8.64 -6.55 -31.24
CA ILE A 18 8.52 -7.23 -29.96
C ILE A 18 7.02 -7.54 -29.90
N LEU A 19 6.68 -8.76 -30.28
CA LEU A 19 5.41 -9.37 -29.95
C LEU A 19 5.30 -9.25 -28.44
N ASN A 20 4.57 -8.23 -27.99
CA ASN A 20 4.14 -8.11 -26.62
C ASN A 20 3.26 -9.34 -26.42
N CYS A 21 3.84 -10.39 -25.84
CA CYS A 21 3.14 -11.60 -25.50
C CYS A 21 2.18 -11.23 -24.37
N SER A 22 1.02 -10.70 -24.76
CA SER A 22 -0.10 -10.44 -23.86
C SER A 22 -0.69 -11.79 -23.51
N GLY A 23 -0.16 -12.43 -22.47
CA GLY A 23 -0.72 -13.69 -22.02
C GLY A 23 -0.16 -14.07 -20.67
N ASN A 24 -0.89 -13.71 -19.60
CA ASN A 24 -0.90 -14.33 -18.27
C ASN A 24 0.43 -14.87 -17.69
N GLU A 25 1.58 -14.39 -18.15
CA GLU A 25 2.87 -14.93 -17.76
C GLU A 25 3.16 -14.43 -16.36
N GLN A 26 3.33 -15.40 -15.45
CA GLN A 26 3.55 -15.05 -14.06
C GLN A 26 4.93 -14.44 -13.90
N VAL A 27 4.99 -13.26 -13.29
CA VAL A 27 6.26 -12.69 -12.85
C VAL A 27 6.85 -13.59 -11.77
N LYS A 28 8.16 -13.84 -11.87
CA LYS A 28 8.91 -14.62 -10.90
C LYS A 28 9.83 -13.70 -10.13
N PHE A 29 9.88 -13.86 -8.81
CA PHE A 29 10.84 -13.15 -7.97
C PHE A 29 12.26 -13.60 -8.33
N THR A 30 13.16 -12.63 -8.46
CA THR A 30 14.55 -12.89 -8.87
C THR A 30 15.33 -13.58 -7.75
N SER A 31 14.96 -13.33 -6.49
CA SER A 31 15.54 -13.96 -5.31
C SER A 31 14.49 -14.14 -4.20
N SER A 32 14.85 -14.93 -3.19
CA SER A 32 14.04 -15.17 -1.99
C SER A 32 14.97 -15.25 -0.77
N GLN A 33 14.64 -14.54 0.30
CA GLN A 33 15.40 -14.52 1.55
C GLN A 33 14.44 -14.61 2.73
N SER A 34 14.52 -15.70 3.49
CA SER A 34 13.69 -15.83 4.70
C SER A 34 14.14 -14.85 5.77
N LEU A 35 13.19 -14.14 6.38
CA LEU A 35 13.43 -13.22 7.48
C LEU A 35 12.87 -13.79 8.78
N THR A 36 13.59 -13.56 9.88
CA THR A 36 13.14 -13.91 11.24
C THR A 36 12.92 -12.64 12.03
N GLY A 37 11.74 -12.52 12.64
CA GLY A 37 11.32 -11.32 13.35
C GLY A 37 11.70 -11.39 14.83
N ALA A 38 12.23 -10.28 15.35
CA ALA A 38 12.46 -10.10 16.77
C ALA A 38 11.53 -9.01 17.32
N PRO A 39 10.87 -9.22 18.47
CA PRO A 39 10.13 -8.15 19.13
C PRO A 39 11.04 -6.97 19.51
N VAL A 40 10.56 -5.74 19.30
CA VAL A 40 11.29 -4.53 19.69
C VAL A 40 10.93 -4.19 21.14
N LYS A 41 11.81 -4.56 22.08
CA LYS A 41 11.53 -4.50 23.53
C LYS A 41 11.30 -3.09 24.06
N GLU A 42 11.89 -2.09 23.41
CA GLU A 42 11.73 -0.67 23.74
C GLU A 42 10.34 -0.14 23.37
N ILE A 43 9.60 -0.87 22.53
CA ILE A 43 8.24 -0.55 22.10
C ILE A 43 7.27 -1.36 22.96
N THR A 44 6.60 -0.68 23.89
CA THR A 44 5.62 -1.28 24.80
C THR A 44 4.34 -1.69 24.05
N VAL A 45 3.66 -2.76 24.49
CA VAL A 45 2.39 -3.26 23.93
C VAL A 45 1.45 -2.16 23.46
N PHE A 46 1.06 -2.23 22.19
CA PHE A 46 -0.03 -1.42 21.64
C PHE A 46 -1.33 -2.19 21.51
N SER A 47 -2.43 -1.46 21.37
CA SER A 47 -3.81 -1.93 21.21
C SER A 47 -4.01 -3.37 20.72
N GLU A 48 -4.98 -4.09 21.30
CA GLU A 48 -5.61 -5.26 20.64
C GLU A 48 -6.40 -4.87 19.37
N GLY A 49 -6.57 -3.56 19.11
CA GLY A 49 -7.30 -3.02 17.96
C GLY A 49 -6.47 -2.89 16.68
N ASN A 50 -6.97 -2.07 15.76
CA ASN A 50 -6.25 -1.75 14.52
C ASN A 50 -5.06 -0.84 14.84
N VAL A 51 -3.85 -1.42 14.76
CA VAL A 51 -2.57 -0.73 14.84
C VAL A 51 -2.03 -0.53 13.43
N TYR A 52 -1.61 0.71 13.15
CA TYR A 52 -0.97 1.09 11.89
C TYR A 52 0.47 1.52 12.17
N LEU A 53 1.37 1.14 11.28
CA LEU A 53 2.81 1.46 11.33
C LEU A 53 3.18 2.33 10.13
N ASN A 54 3.93 3.38 10.35
CA ASN A 54 4.45 4.19 9.26
C ASN A 54 5.87 4.64 9.59
N VAL A 55 6.80 4.46 8.65
CA VAL A 55 8.15 5.03 8.78
C VAL A 55 8.21 6.27 7.90
N VAL A 56 8.50 7.40 8.53
CA VAL A 56 8.70 8.70 7.89
C VAL A 56 10.09 9.20 8.31
N ASP A 57 11.02 9.24 7.35
CA ASP A 57 12.43 9.54 7.64
C ASP A 57 12.97 8.57 8.71
N THR A 58 13.61 9.04 9.79
CA THR A 58 14.08 8.20 10.90
C THR A 58 13.07 8.05 12.05
N PHE A 59 11.78 8.21 11.77
CA PHE A 59 10.70 8.12 12.75
C PHE A 59 9.77 6.96 12.44
N LEU A 60 9.60 6.05 13.40
CA LEU A 60 8.55 5.05 13.39
C LEU A 60 7.33 5.63 14.09
N VAL A 61 6.23 5.74 13.37
CA VAL A 61 4.92 6.15 13.88
C VAL A 61 4.08 4.91 14.10
N VAL A 62 3.68 4.69 15.35
CA VAL A 62 2.66 3.71 15.72
C VAL A 62 1.35 4.47 15.95
N ALA A 63 0.36 4.20 15.12
CA ALA A 63 -0.95 4.82 15.22
C ALA A 63 -2.02 3.79 15.61
N THR A 64 -2.98 4.20 16.43
CA THR A 64 -4.16 3.39 16.73
C THR A 64 -5.42 4.16 16.37
N SER A 65 -6.50 3.43 16.07
CA SER A 65 -7.79 4.05 15.75
C SER A 65 -8.72 4.24 16.96
N ARG A 66 -8.37 3.65 18.12
CA ARG A 66 -9.25 3.54 19.29
C ARG A 66 -8.57 3.88 20.61
N ASP A 67 -7.24 3.80 20.69
CA ASP A 67 -6.52 4.05 21.93
C ASP A 67 -5.89 5.43 21.89
N VAL A 68 -6.12 6.19 22.95
CA VAL A 68 -5.47 7.47 23.18
C VAL A 68 -4.22 7.27 24.05
N PRO A 69 -3.12 7.98 23.76
CA PRO A 69 -2.88 8.85 22.60
C PRO A 69 -2.89 8.07 21.27
N PHE A 70 -3.45 8.70 20.23
CA PHE A 70 -3.64 8.06 18.92
C PHE A 70 -2.34 7.78 18.18
N LEU A 71 -1.29 8.57 18.44
CA LEU A 71 0.01 8.47 17.79
C LEU A 71 1.12 8.35 18.83
N ARG A 72 2.05 7.45 18.57
CA ARG A 72 3.31 7.33 19.31
C ARG A 72 4.46 7.28 18.34
N ILE A 73 5.47 8.11 18.60
CA ILE A 73 6.57 8.38 17.68
C ILE A 73 7.84 7.89 18.32
N TYR A 74 8.53 6.98 17.64
CA TYR A 74 9.77 6.36 18.05
C TYR A 74 10.90 6.74 17.11
N SER A 75 12.12 6.79 17.62
CA SER A 75 13.31 6.86 16.77
C SER A 75 13.55 5.49 16.12
N THR A 76 13.77 5.40 14.81
CA THR A 76 14.21 4.14 14.20
C THR A 76 15.68 3.81 14.52
N ASN A 77 16.49 4.83 14.84
CA ASN A 77 17.89 4.65 15.29
C ASN A 77 18.02 3.93 16.65
N THR A 78 17.09 4.16 17.59
CA THR A 78 17.24 3.73 19.00
C THR A 78 16.01 3.03 19.58
N HIS A 79 14.91 2.97 18.82
CA HIS A 79 13.59 2.50 19.24
C HIS A 79 13.01 3.15 20.50
N LYS A 80 13.61 4.25 20.99
CA LYS A 80 13.09 5.02 22.12
C LYS A 80 11.86 5.83 21.71
N LEU A 81 10.88 5.88 22.60
CA LEU A 81 9.73 6.78 22.49
C LEU A 81 10.21 8.24 22.55
N LEU A 82 9.87 9.01 21.54
CA LEU A 82 10.20 10.43 21.44
C LEU A 82 9.01 11.31 21.83
N LYS A 83 7.79 10.91 21.46
CA LYS A 83 6.58 11.70 21.70
C LYS A 83 5.32 10.85 21.59
N GLU A 84 4.35 11.15 22.44
CA GLU A 84 2.97 10.73 22.27
C GLU A 84 2.10 11.93 21.86
N TYR A 85 1.12 11.70 20.98
CA TYR A 85 0.31 12.77 20.43
C TYR A 85 -1.10 12.32 20.03
N GLY A 86 -2.01 13.28 20.00
CA GLY A 86 -3.39 13.11 19.58
C GLY A 86 -4.29 12.65 20.73
N LYS A 87 -5.20 13.53 21.14
CA LYS A 87 -6.27 13.20 22.08
C LYS A 87 -7.60 13.08 21.35
N GLU A 88 -8.54 12.37 21.96
CA GLU A 88 -9.92 12.34 21.48
C GLU A 88 -10.60 13.68 21.76
N GLY A 89 -11.33 14.20 20.77
CA GLY A 89 -12.07 15.43 20.98
C GLY A 89 -12.57 16.12 19.72
N ARG A 90 -13.07 17.33 19.93
CA ARG A 90 -13.54 18.42 19.04
C ARG A 90 -12.51 19.45 18.59
N GLY A 91 -11.43 19.59 19.35
CA GLY A 91 -10.50 20.69 19.21
C GLY A 91 -9.77 20.69 17.88
N PRO A 92 -9.12 21.82 17.54
CA PRO A 92 -8.29 21.92 16.34
C PRO A 92 -7.28 20.77 16.26
N ARG A 93 -6.66 20.40 17.40
CA ARG A 93 -5.61 19.38 17.53
C ARG A 93 -6.07 18.00 17.97
N ASP A 94 -7.39 17.82 18.03
CA ASP A 94 -7.96 16.57 18.49
C ASP A 94 -8.34 15.73 17.28
N PHE A 95 -8.39 14.42 17.48
CA PHE A 95 -8.83 13.46 16.47
C PHE A 95 -10.04 12.67 16.97
N LEU A 96 -10.78 12.06 16.04
CA LEU A 96 -11.84 11.11 16.38
C LEU A 96 -11.56 9.69 15.85
N SER A 97 -10.75 9.55 14.79
CA SER A 97 -10.28 8.26 14.29
C SER A 97 -9.09 8.44 13.34
N VAL A 98 -7.87 8.14 13.79
CA VAL A 98 -6.64 8.36 13.02
C VAL A 98 -6.27 7.15 12.17
N THR A 99 -5.95 7.38 10.89
CA THR A 99 -5.26 6.41 10.02
C THR A 99 -4.13 7.12 9.27
N PRO A 100 -2.87 6.73 9.44
CA PRO A 100 -1.76 7.24 8.65
C PRO A 100 -1.92 6.93 7.16
N LEU A 101 -1.56 7.87 6.30
CA LEU A 101 -1.44 7.60 4.86
C LEU A 101 -0.09 6.97 4.54
N ARG A 102 -0.01 6.14 3.49
CA ARG A 102 1.24 5.54 2.99
C ARG A 102 2.16 6.52 2.25
N LYS A 103 1.99 7.81 2.52
CA LYS A 103 2.73 8.93 1.96
C LYS A 103 3.51 9.63 3.07
N SER A 104 4.79 9.81 2.85
CA SER A 104 5.62 10.75 3.60
C SER A 104 5.69 12.11 2.89
N GLY A 105 5.81 13.19 3.64
CA GLY A 105 6.17 14.51 3.12
C GLY A 105 7.40 15.07 3.82
N TYR A 106 7.84 16.21 3.34
CA TYR A 106 8.90 16.99 3.97
C TYR A 106 8.60 18.47 3.81
N ASP A 107 8.57 19.18 4.93
CA ASP A 107 8.40 20.62 5.01
C ASP A 107 9.77 21.28 5.04
N ALA A 108 10.19 21.79 3.88
CA ALA A 108 11.50 22.42 3.72
C ALA A 108 11.65 23.71 4.53
N ALA A 109 10.56 24.46 4.76
CA ALA A 109 10.62 25.71 5.52
C ALA A 109 10.92 25.45 7.01
N ASN A 110 10.54 24.27 7.50
CA ASN A 110 10.73 23.86 8.89
C ASN A 110 11.76 22.73 9.07
N ASP A 111 12.46 22.32 8.00
CA ASP A 111 13.34 21.14 7.97
C ASP A 111 12.73 19.94 8.70
N SER A 112 11.48 19.58 8.39
CA SER A 112 10.76 18.57 9.17
C SER A 112 10.04 17.56 8.27
N PRO A 113 10.23 16.25 8.50
CA PRO A 113 9.38 15.25 7.89
C PRO A 113 7.93 15.44 8.34
N VAL A 114 7.01 15.19 7.41
CA VAL A 114 5.57 15.36 7.59
C VAL A 114 4.89 14.01 7.51
N LEU A 115 4.18 13.66 8.58
CA LEU A 115 3.21 12.57 8.60
C LEU A 115 1.85 13.11 8.13
N TYR A 116 1.23 12.43 7.17
CA TYR A 116 -0.17 12.71 6.83
C TYR A 116 -1.09 11.68 7.46
N VAL A 117 -2.14 12.17 8.10
CA VAL A 117 -3.17 11.32 8.71
C VAL A 117 -4.55 11.70 8.20
N HIS A 118 -5.39 10.70 7.99
CA HIS A 118 -6.81 10.88 7.76
C HIS A 118 -7.57 10.70 9.10
N ASP A 119 -8.32 11.72 9.50
CA ASP A 119 -9.30 11.62 10.59
C ASP A 119 -10.67 11.24 10.03
N PHE A 120 -10.91 9.93 9.95
CA PHE A 120 -12.04 9.37 9.20
C PHE A 120 -13.40 9.92 9.66
N LYS A 121 -13.60 10.05 10.98
CA LYS A 121 -14.88 10.54 11.54
C LYS A 121 -15.10 12.04 11.36
N ARG A 122 -14.04 12.79 11.06
CA ARG A 122 -14.12 14.23 10.75
C ARG A 122 -13.95 14.52 9.25
N ASN A 123 -13.70 13.49 8.44
CA ASN A 123 -13.43 13.57 7.01
C ASN A 123 -12.39 14.67 6.68
N LYS A 124 -11.28 14.68 7.43
CA LYS A 124 -10.20 15.66 7.27
C LYS A 124 -8.85 14.99 7.15
N ILE A 125 -7.96 15.59 6.38
CA ILE A 125 -6.55 15.20 6.34
C ILE A 125 -5.75 16.24 7.10
N ALA A 126 -4.83 15.77 7.93
CA ALA A 126 -3.91 16.61 8.69
C ALA A 126 -2.46 16.24 8.36
N GLY A 127 -1.64 17.26 8.10
CA GLY A 127 -0.18 17.15 8.01
C GLY A 127 0.47 17.51 9.34
N ILE A 128 1.30 16.62 9.88
CA ILE A 128 1.95 16.77 11.19
C ILE A 128 3.45 16.84 10.99
N ASN A 129 4.06 17.98 11.35
CA ASN A 129 5.52 18.15 11.36
C ASN A 129 6.15 17.39 12.53
N LEU A 130 6.82 16.27 12.26
CA LEU A 130 7.30 15.35 13.29
C LEU A 130 8.40 15.96 14.17
N LYS A 131 9.42 16.60 13.59
CA LYS A 131 10.49 17.24 14.40
C LYS A 131 9.93 18.35 15.28
N ARG A 132 9.04 19.18 14.76
CA ARG A 132 8.41 20.27 15.52
C ARG A 132 7.53 19.74 16.66
N LEU A 133 6.76 18.68 16.39
CA LEU A 133 5.93 18.00 17.38
C LEU A 133 6.78 17.43 18.53
N ILE A 134 7.89 16.76 18.21
CA ILE A 134 8.83 16.22 19.20
C ILE A 134 9.45 17.33 20.04
N ASN A 135 9.82 18.45 19.42
CA ASN A 135 10.43 19.60 20.10
C ASN A 135 9.41 20.50 20.87
N GLY A 136 8.13 20.10 20.96
CA GLY A 136 7.09 20.85 21.68
C GLY A 136 6.53 22.07 20.94
N ASN A 137 6.97 22.33 19.70
CA ASN A 137 6.53 23.44 18.86
C ASN A 137 5.35 23.02 17.96
N GLU A 138 4.32 22.46 18.60
CA GLU A 138 3.20 21.77 17.95
C GLU A 138 2.44 22.66 16.96
N THR A 139 2.53 22.30 15.68
CA THR A 139 1.75 22.89 14.59
C THR A 139 1.39 21.81 13.58
N PHE A 140 0.15 21.83 13.09
CA PHE A 140 -0.17 21.19 11.83
C PHE A 140 0.53 21.97 10.73
N SER A 141 1.16 21.28 9.78
CA SER A 141 1.57 21.90 8.53
C SER A 141 0.37 22.18 7.64
N LEU A 142 -0.73 21.43 7.83
CA LEU A 142 -1.94 21.54 7.04
C LEU A 142 -3.14 20.89 7.76
N GLU A 143 -4.33 21.46 7.58
CA GLU A 143 -5.60 20.78 7.77
C GLU A 143 -6.51 21.04 6.56
N THR A 144 -6.96 19.98 5.89
CA THR A 144 -7.83 20.07 4.71
C THR A 144 -9.09 19.24 4.94
N PRO A 145 -10.29 19.87 4.99
CA PRO A 145 -11.53 19.12 4.96
C PRO A 145 -11.70 18.47 3.59
N LEU A 146 -12.18 17.23 3.56
CA LEU A 146 -12.58 16.57 2.33
C LEU A 146 -14.06 16.92 2.09
N ASN A 147 -14.30 17.99 1.32
CA ASN A 147 -15.63 18.60 1.23
C ASN A 147 -16.69 17.74 0.51
N ASP A 148 -16.34 16.78 -0.34
CA ASP A 148 -17.33 16.18 -1.26
C ASP A 148 -17.23 14.67 -1.56
N GLN A 149 -16.80 13.84 -0.61
CA GLN A 149 -16.77 12.39 -0.88
C GLN A 149 -17.59 11.57 0.13
N LYS A 150 -18.92 11.62 -0.05
CA LYS A 150 -19.91 10.80 0.70
C LYS A 150 -19.75 9.28 0.51
N TYR A 151 -18.71 8.82 -0.17
CA TYR A 151 -18.54 7.41 -0.50
C TYR A 151 -17.06 6.96 -0.50
N LEU A 152 -16.14 7.56 0.26
CA LEU A 152 -14.82 6.93 0.46
C LEU A 152 -14.87 5.93 1.62
N THR A 153 -14.42 4.72 1.38
CA THR A 153 -14.19 3.72 2.43
C THR A 153 -12.77 3.83 2.98
N PHE A 154 -11.80 4.17 2.13
CA PHE A 154 -10.41 4.38 2.49
C PHE A 154 -9.82 5.55 1.69
N VAL A 155 -8.97 6.34 2.35
CA VAL A 155 -8.08 7.31 1.69
C VAL A 155 -6.70 6.67 1.62
N HIS A 156 -6.15 6.53 0.42
CA HIS A 156 -4.84 5.91 0.20
C HIS A 156 -3.76 6.96 -0.03
N TYR A 157 -4.10 8.01 -0.77
CA TYR A 157 -3.18 9.10 -1.11
C TYR A 157 -3.92 10.43 -1.19
N TRP A 158 -3.20 11.49 -0.81
CA TRP A 158 -3.67 12.86 -0.96
C TRP A 158 -2.48 13.82 -1.08
N ASP A 159 -2.61 14.80 -1.96
CA ASP A 159 -1.83 16.05 -1.96
C ASP A 159 -2.66 17.21 -2.53
N GLU A 160 -2.01 18.29 -2.96
CA GLU A 160 -2.65 19.53 -3.42
C GLU A 160 -3.56 19.36 -4.64
N ASP A 161 -3.26 18.42 -5.55
CA ASP A 161 -3.99 18.26 -6.82
C ASP A 161 -4.62 16.88 -7.01
N LEU A 162 -4.28 15.89 -6.17
CA LEU A 162 -4.69 14.51 -6.35
C LEU A 162 -5.17 13.88 -5.04
N LEU A 163 -6.35 13.26 -5.09
CA LEU A 163 -6.82 12.31 -4.09
C LEU A 163 -7.03 10.94 -4.75
N VAL A 164 -6.53 9.89 -4.09
CA VAL A 164 -6.79 8.49 -4.45
C VAL A 164 -7.35 7.75 -3.25
N GLY A 165 -8.46 7.07 -3.44
CA GLY A 165 -9.15 6.34 -2.39
C GLY A 165 -9.90 5.12 -2.90
N SER A 166 -10.50 4.35 -1.99
CA SER A 166 -11.45 3.30 -2.34
C SER A 166 -12.87 3.85 -2.26
N PRO A 167 -13.69 3.70 -3.31
CA PRO A 167 -15.08 4.12 -3.26
C PRO A 167 -15.90 3.13 -2.43
N GLY A 168 -17.09 3.55 -2.00
CA GLY A 168 -18.08 2.73 -1.29
C GLY A 168 -18.92 1.87 -2.25
N GLY A 169 -18.75 2.06 -3.56
CA GLY A 169 -19.35 1.28 -4.62
C GLY A 169 -18.99 1.82 -6.00
N GLY A 170 -19.32 1.07 -7.05
CA GLY A 170 -19.20 1.53 -8.43
C GLY A 170 -17.78 1.51 -9.04
N GLY A 171 -16.79 0.93 -8.37
CA GLY A 171 -15.44 0.73 -8.92
C GLY A 171 -14.41 0.24 -7.91
N ASN A 172 -13.18 0.02 -8.36
CA ASN A 172 -12.04 -0.42 -7.55
C ASN A 172 -11.37 0.78 -6.84
N ILE A 173 -11.02 1.80 -7.61
CA ILE A 173 -10.25 2.97 -7.15
C ILE A 173 -11.05 4.23 -7.52
N LEU A 174 -11.11 5.20 -6.61
CA LEU A 174 -11.57 6.55 -6.89
C LEU A 174 -10.35 7.43 -7.11
N ILE A 175 -10.36 8.18 -8.20
CA ILE A 175 -9.34 9.19 -8.52
C ILE A 175 -10.05 10.55 -8.61
N HIS A 176 -9.58 11.54 -7.86
CA HIS A 176 -10.11 12.91 -7.87
C HIS A 176 -8.97 13.89 -8.13
N ASN A 177 -9.09 14.61 -9.24
CA ASN A 177 -8.27 15.78 -9.51
C ASN A 177 -8.87 16.98 -8.75
N LEU A 178 -8.17 17.41 -7.72
CA LEU A 178 -8.60 18.48 -6.81
C LEU A 178 -8.49 19.88 -7.43
N THR A 179 -7.67 20.04 -8.48
CA THR A 179 -7.53 21.32 -9.19
C THR A 179 -8.72 21.58 -10.11
N THR A 180 -9.18 20.55 -10.84
CA THR A 180 -10.32 20.68 -11.76
C THR A 180 -11.65 20.27 -11.13
N ASP A 181 -11.61 19.76 -9.90
CA ASP A 181 -12.73 19.14 -9.19
C ASP A 181 -13.41 17.98 -9.95
N ASN A 182 -12.63 17.23 -10.72
CA ASN A 182 -13.13 16.09 -11.49
C ASN A 182 -12.78 14.80 -10.79
N PHE A 183 -13.76 13.93 -10.54
CA PHE A 183 -13.53 12.60 -9.99
C PHE A 183 -14.22 11.53 -10.82
N TYR A 184 -13.68 10.31 -10.76
CA TYR A 184 -14.29 9.14 -11.36
C TYR A 184 -13.84 7.87 -10.63
N ASN A 185 -14.66 6.83 -10.76
CA ASN A 185 -14.34 5.50 -10.27
C ASN A 185 -13.73 4.68 -11.41
N VAL A 186 -12.52 4.17 -11.19
CA VAL A 186 -11.91 3.16 -12.04
C VAL A 186 -12.77 1.90 -11.94
N SER A 187 -13.20 1.38 -13.09
CA SER A 187 -13.94 0.11 -13.16
C SER A 187 -13.14 -1.03 -12.51
N TYR A 188 -13.82 -2.12 -12.16
CA TYR A 188 -13.15 -3.34 -11.73
C TYR A 188 -12.29 -3.89 -12.87
N LEU A 189 -10.99 -3.65 -12.71
CA LEU A 189 -9.89 -3.96 -13.62
C LEU A 189 -8.76 -4.58 -12.80
N PRO A 190 -7.97 -5.49 -13.40
CA PRO A 190 -8.04 -6.00 -14.78
C PRO A 190 -9.29 -6.85 -15.03
N LYS A 191 -9.77 -6.95 -16.29
CA LYS A 191 -10.87 -7.87 -16.60
C LYS A 191 -10.36 -9.31 -16.58
N LEU A 192 -11.08 -10.18 -15.86
CA LEU A 192 -10.84 -11.61 -15.87
C LEU A 192 -11.58 -12.26 -17.05
N ASP A 193 -11.12 -13.44 -17.47
CA ASP A 193 -11.75 -14.26 -18.49
C ASP A 193 -12.90 -15.12 -17.92
N PHE A 194 -13.28 -14.89 -16.67
CA PHE A 194 -14.49 -15.36 -16.02
C PHE A 194 -15.22 -14.23 -15.30
N THR A 195 -16.51 -14.45 -15.09
CA THR A 195 -17.38 -13.49 -14.39
C THR A 195 -17.34 -13.75 -12.90
N ILE A 196 -16.98 -12.73 -12.13
CA ILE A 196 -17.17 -12.69 -10.67
C ILE A 196 -18.60 -12.21 -10.39
N PRO A 197 -19.38 -12.90 -9.53
CA PRO A 197 -20.70 -12.44 -9.11
C PRO A 197 -20.69 -11.04 -8.46
N ASP A 198 -21.67 -10.21 -8.80
CA ASP A 198 -21.76 -8.80 -8.35
C ASP A 198 -21.70 -8.64 -6.81
N ASN A 199 -22.24 -9.60 -6.07
CA ASN A 199 -22.29 -9.57 -4.61
C ASN A 199 -20.92 -9.76 -3.93
N ILE A 200 -19.89 -10.21 -4.66
CA ILE A 200 -18.52 -10.33 -4.15
C ILE A 200 -17.51 -9.51 -4.95
N LEU A 201 -17.94 -8.88 -6.04
CA LEU A 201 -17.05 -8.16 -6.96
C LEU A 201 -16.23 -7.07 -6.26
N SER A 202 -16.88 -6.22 -5.45
CA SER A 202 -16.19 -5.17 -4.70
C SER A 202 -15.23 -5.72 -3.64
N LEU A 203 -15.51 -6.92 -3.10
CA LEU A 203 -14.66 -7.58 -2.11
C LEU A 203 -13.41 -8.15 -2.77
N VAL A 204 -13.54 -8.79 -3.94
CA VAL A 204 -12.41 -9.36 -4.69
C VAL A 204 -11.41 -8.28 -5.11
N TYR A 205 -11.92 -7.17 -5.66
CA TYR A 205 -11.09 -6.06 -6.13
C TYR A 205 -10.72 -5.05 -5.04
N ARG A 206 -11.17 -5.22 -3.79
CA ARG A 206 -10.73 -4.35 -2.70
C ARG A 206 -9.21 -4.45 -2.61
N SER A 207 -8.54 -3.30 -2.71
CA SER A 207 -7.10 -3.27 -2.91
C SER A 207 -6.37 -2.47 -1.85
N ALA A 208 -5.14 -2.88 -1.55
CA ALA A 208 -4.14 -1.97 -1.00
C ALA A 208 -3.60 -1.09 -2.14
N VAL A 209 -3.29 0.18 -1.86
CA VAL A 209 -2.94 1.17 -2.90
C VAL A 209 -1.80 2.07 -2.44
N VAL A 210 -0.83 2.29 -3.32
CA VAL A 210 0.25 3.29 -3.18
C VAL A 210 0.37 4.11 -4.46
N VAL A 211 0.90 5.33 -4.35
CA VAL A 211 0.97 6.29 -5.47
C VAL A 211 2.38 6.82 -5.61
N ASN A 212 2.86 6.90 -6.86
CA ASN A 212 4.09 7.57 -7.24
C ASN A 212 3.80 8.71 -8.21
N LYS A 213 3.65 9.92 -7.66
CA LYS A 213 3.35 11.13 -8.43
C LYS A 213 4.44 11.50 -9.44
N LYS A 214 5.71 11.28 -9.09
CA LYS A 214 6.84 11.53 -10.00
C LYS A 214 6.78 10.65 -11.25
N ARG A 215 6.30 9.42 -11.12
CA ARG A 215 6.14 8.47 -12.23
C ARG A 215 4.76 8.54 -12.88
N GLY A 216 3.81 9.27 -12.31
CA GLY A 216 2.43 9.32 -12.79
C GLY A 216 1.67 8.01 -12.64
N LEU A 217 1.99 7.22 -11.61
CA LEU A 217 1.46 5.86 -11.43
C LEU A 217 0.76 5.67 -10.08
N ILE A 218 -0.29 4.86 -10.11
CA ILE A 218 -0.96 4.25 -8.96
C ILE A 218 -0.66 2.76 -9.04
N ALA A 219 -0.16 2.15 -7.95
CA ALA A 219 -0.06 0.71 -7.84
C ALA A 219 -1.14 0.19 -6.88
N SER A 220 -1.84 -0.87 -7.29
CA SER A 220 -3.00 -1.41 -6.61
C SER A 220 -2.88 -2.93 -6.52
N ALA A 221 -3.05 -3.48 -5.34
CA ALA A 221 -2.97 -4.92 -5.11
C ALA A 221 -4.33 -5.44 -4.58
N PRO A 222 -5.16 -6.08 -5.42
CA PRO A 222 -6.40 -6.70 -4.98
C PRO A 222 -6.16 -7.84 -3.97
N GLN A 223 -6.89 -7.84 -2.87
CA GLN A 223 -6.63 -8.75 -1.74
C GLN A 223 -6.82 -10.24 -2.06
N TYR A 224 -7.52 -10.56 -3.14
CA TYR A 224 -7.88 -11.93 -3.51
C TYR A 224 -7.35 -12.35 -4.90
N LEU A 225 -6.63 -11.46 -5.59
CA LEU A 225 -5.96 -11.79 -6.86
C LEU A 225 -4.46 -11.68 -6.65
N GLY A 226 -3.73 -12.64 -7.20
CA GLY A 226 -2.27 -12.74 -7.05
C GLY A 226 -1.52 -11.78 -7.95
N GLU A 227 -1.80 -10.49 -7.86
CA GLU A 227 -1.28 -9.49 -8.79
C GLU A 227 -1.06 -8.10 -8.19
N LEU A 228 -0.24 -7.31 -8.88
CA LEU A 228 -0.04 -5.88 -8.65
C LEU A 228 -0.34 -5.13 -9.95
N ASP A 229 -1.39 -4.30 -9.92
CA ASP A 229 -1.88 -3.54 -11.06
C ASP A 229 -1.38 -2.10 -11.03
N PHE A 230 -1.02 -1.58 -12.20
CA PHE A 230 -0.51 -0.23 -12.35
C PHE A 230 -1.46 0.59 -13.22
N PHE A 231 -1.92 1.72 -12.69
CA PHE A 231 -2.81 2.66 -13.36
C PHE A 231 -2.14 4.03 -13.52
N ASP A 232 -2.52 4.78 -14.55
CA ASP A 232 -2.25 6.22 -14.61
C ASP A 232 -3.28 7.02 -13.79
N PHE A 233 -3.10 8.34 -13.73
CA PHE A 233 -4.04 9.26 -13.09
C PHE A 233 -5.28 9.58 -13.92
N GLN A 234 -5.50 8.86 -15.02
CA GLN A 234 -6.75 8.82 -15.79
C GLN A 234 -7.50 7.49 -15.55
N GLY A 235 -6.95 6.60 -14.71
CA GLY A 235 -7.55 5.32 -14.37
C GLY A 235 -7.36 4.24 -15.44
N ASN A 236 -6.51 4.47 -16.44
CA ASN A 236 -6.19 3.46 -17.43
C ASN A 236 -5.25 2.43 -16.81
N LEU A 237 -5.58 1.14 -16.97
CA LEU A 237 -4.67 0.07 -16.60
C LEU A 237 -3.49 0.07 -17.58
N ILE A 238 -2.30 0.37 -17.06
CA ILE A 238 -1.05 0.37 -17.83
C ILE A 238 -0.52 -1.05 -17.97
N ARG A 239 -0.56 -1.83 -16.88
CA ARG A 239 -0.09 -3.23 -16.83
C ARG A 239 -0.48 -3.90 -15.50
N SER A 240 -0.35 -5.23 -15.48
CA SER A 240 -0.51 -6.07 -14.30
C SER A 240 0.71 -6.97 -14.14
N SER A 241 1.22 -7.09 -12.92
CA SER A 241 2.26 -8.05 -12.53
C SER A 241 1.61 -9.21 -11.80
N ILE A 242 1.31 -10.29 -12.53
CA ILE A 242 0.63 -11.47 -11.98
C ILE A 242 1.69 -12.38 -11.37
N PHE A 243 1.73 -12.56 -10.05
CA PHE A 243 2.66 -13.47 -9.36
C PHE A 243 2.01 -14.79 -8.93
N GLU A 244 0.69 -14.89 -9.06
CA GLU A 244 -0.05 -16.15 -8.89
C GLU A 244 -1.25 -16.20 -9.86
N SER A 245 -1.49 -17.38 -10.42
CA SER A 245 -2.51 -17.56 -11.45
C SER A 245 -3.90 -17.14 -10.97
N ARG A 246 -4.59 -16.33 -11.78
CA ARG A 246 -6.02 -16.02 -11.62
C ARG A 246 -6.89 -17.28 -11.65
N ASP A 247 -6.44 -18.32 -12.35
CA ASP A 247 -7.13 -19.61 -12.44
C ASP A 247 -7.05 -20.46 -11.18
N ALA A 248 -6.06 -20.22 -10.32
CA ALA A 248 -5.86 -21.00 -9.10
C ALA A 248 -7.09 -20.97 -8.17
N TYR A 249 -7.92 -19.92 -8.29
CA TYR A 249 -9.09 -19.68 -7.44
C TYR A 249 -10.37 -19.42 -8.25
N ARG A 250 -10.42 -19.86 -9.52
CA ARG A 250 -11.58 -19.60 -10.39
C ARG A 250 -12.87 -20.15 -9.80
N HIS A 251 -12.84 -21.35 -9.23
CA HIS A 251 -14.03 -21.97 -8.65
C HIS A 251 -14.59 -21.11 -7.50
N GLU A 252 -13.71 -20.66 -6.61
CA GLU A 252 -14.06 -19.84 -5.47
C GLU A 252 -14.57 -18.46 -5.87
N LEU A 253 -13.87 -17.80 -6.79
CA LEU A 253 -14.23 -16.47 -7.31
C LEU A 253 -15.54 -16.46 -8.11
N THR A 254 -15.97 -17.60 -8.65
CA THR A 254 -17.22 -17.71 -9.44
C THR A 254 -18.42 -18.20 -8.61
N SER A 255 -18.19 -18.75 -7.41
CA SER A 255 -19.25 -19.36 -6.58
C SER A 255 -19.91 -18.40 -5.59
N GLY A 256 -19.46 -17.14 -5.52
CA GLY A 256 -20.04 -16.12 -4.64
C GLY A 256 -19.63 -16.28 -3.17
N LEU A 257 -20.44 -15.73 -2.26
CA LEU A 257 -20.13 -15.62 -0.83
C LEU A 257 -19.87 -16.96 -0.12
N THR A 258 -20.47 -18.05 -0.60
CA THR A 258 -20.50 -19.36 0.07
C THR A 258 -19.11 -19.93 0.33
N ILE A 259 -18.15 -19.66 -0.56
CA ILE A 259 -16.78 -20.21 -0.49
C ILE A 259 -15.68 -19.13 -0.46
N MET A 260 -16.04 -17.90 -0.07
CA MET A 260 -15.07 -16.81 0.11
C MET A 260 -14.03 -17.10 1.20
N ASN A 261 -14.38 -17.94 2.19
CA ASN A 261 -13.44 -18.37 3.23
C ASN A 261 -12.35 -19.32 2.70
N ASP A 262 -12.59 -19.94 1.54
CA ASP A 262 -11.64 -20.83 0.89
C ASP A 262 -10.68 -20.08 -0.04
N ILE A 263 -10.86 -18.78 -0.27
CA ILE A 263 -9.93 -17.99 -1.08
C ILE A 263 -8.72 -17.59 -0.25
N LYS A 264 -7.54 -17.73 -0.85
CA LYS A 264 -6.30 -17.24 -0.28
C LYS A 264 -6.25 -15.72 -0.37
N LYS A 265 -5.99 -15.04 0.76
CA LYS A 265 -5.66 -13.62 0.68
C LYS A 265 -4.21 -13.45 0.28
N GLN A 266 -4.02 -12.55 -0.66
CA GLN A 266 -2.75 -12.21 -1.29
C GLN A 266 -2.16 -10.99 -0.57
N ILE A 267 -1.73 -9.98 -1.33
CA ILE A 267 -1.25 -8.72 -0.79
C ILE A 267 -2.42 -7.96 -0.16
N ILE A 268 -2.30 -7.68 1.15
CA ILE A 268 -3.35 -6.99 1.92
C ILE A 268 -3.03 -5.54 2.23
N ASP A 269 -1.77 -5.16 2.08
CA ASP A 269 -1.22 -3.87 2.47
C ASP A 269 0.04 -3.57 1.63
N LEU A 270 0.27 -2.30 1.35
CA LEU A 270 1.37 -1.82 0.53
C LEU A 270 2.09 -0.68 1.25
N ASP A 271 3.42 -0.65 1.13
CA ASP A 271 4.25 0.51 1.45
C ASP A 271 5.18 0.77 0.25
N ALA A 272 5.45 2.03 -0.04
CA ALA A 272 6.32 2.40 -1.14
C ALA A 272 7.43 3.32 -0.64
N LYS A 273 8.66 2.95 -0.95
CA LYS A 273 9.86 3.70 -0.58
C LYS A 273 10.76 3.81 -1.82
N LYS A 274 11.30 5.00 -2.05
CA LYS A 274 12.11 5.36 -3.23
C LYS A 274 11.52 4.78 -4.54
N ASP A 275 12.18 3.78 -5.10
CA ASP A 275 11.85 3.14 -6.39
C ASP A 275 11.22 1.74 -6.24
N LEU A 276 10.86 1.35 -5.01
CA LEU A 276 10.34 0.03 -4.68
C LEU A 276 8.94 0.10 -4.07
N ILE A 277 8.17 -0.96 -4.30
CA ILE A 277 6.88 -1.24 -3.71
C ILE A 277 7.02 -2.52 -2.91
N TYR A 278 6.64 -2.47 -1.65
CA TYR A 278 6.62 -3.61 -0.74
C TYR A 278 5.16 -4.00 -0.52
N GLY A 279 4.84 -5.28 -0.63
CA GLY A 279 3.51 -5.81 -0.39
C GLY A 279 3.53 -6.90 0.66
N LEU A 280 2.75 -6.71 1.73
CA LEU A 280 2.52 -7.74 2.72
C LEU A 280 1.50 -8.73 2.18
N ASN A 281 2.01 -9.89 1.73
CA ASN A 281 1.19 -10.99 1.27
C ASN A 281 0.92 -11.96 2.42
N TYR A 282 -0.35 -12.14 2.77
CA TYR A 282 -0.74 -13.08 3.81
C TYR A 282 -0.47 -14.52 3.41
N ASN A 283 -0.69 -14.85 2.13
CA ASN A 283 -0.51 -16.17 1.53
C ASN A 283 -1.16 -17.28 2.36
N VAL A 284 -2.37 -16.99 2.87
CA VAL A 284 -3.15 -17.90 3.73
C VAL A 284 -4.63 -17.83 3.38
N HIS A 285 -5.30 -18.98 3.40
CA HIS A 285 -6.74 -19.09 3.21
C HIS A 285 -7.48 -18.47 4.39
N ALA A 286 -8.59 -17.76 4.15
CA ALA A 286 -9.32 -17.07 5.20
C ALA A 286 -9.81 -18.02 6.32
N LYS A 287 -10.17 -19.26 5.99
CA LYS A 287 -10.51 -20.31 6.98
C LYS A 287 -9.37 -20.66 7.93
N ASP A 288 -8.12 -20.52 7.49
CA ASP A 288 -6.94 -20.95 8.25
C ASP A 288 -6.40 -19.85 9.16
N TYR A 289 -6.98 -18.65 9.17
CA TYR A 289 -6.52 -17.52 9.99
C TYR A 289 -6.45 -17.84 11.48
N ARG A 290 -7.38 -18.66 11.96
CA ARG A 290 -7.47 -19.08 13.36
C ARG A 290 -6.60 -20.31 13.68
N SER A 291 -6.06 -20.98 12.67
CA SER A 291 -5.24 -22.19 12.84
C SER A 291 -3.82 -21.90 13.33
N GLY A 292 -3.41 -20.62 13.33
CA GLY A 292 -2.06 -20.20 13.72
C GLY A 292 -0.99 -20.52 12.67
N LYS A 293 -1.33 -21.17 11.54
CA LYS A 293 -0.39 -21.47 10.46
C LYS A 293 -0.36 -20.32 9.46
N TRP A 294 0.52 -19.36 9.70
CA TRP A 294 0.76 -18.25 8.77
C TRP A 294 1.99 -18.56 7.90
N ASN A 295 1.92 -18.15 6.64
CA ASN A 295 3.03 -18.26 5.69
C ASN A 295 3.18 -16.95 4.92
N SER A 296 3.07 -15.85 5.68
CA SER A 296 3.12 -14.52 5.13
C SER A 296 4.51 -14.17 4.63
N LYS A 297 4.54 -13.28 3.65
CA LYS A 297 5.78 -12.79 3.05
C LYS A 297 5.65 -11.33 2.68
N VAL A 298 6.78 -10.65 2.66
CA VAL A 298 6.86 -9.32 2.03
C VAL A 298 7.40 -9.49 0.61
N GLN A 299 6.63 -9.08 -0.38
CA GLN A 299 6.98 -9.16 -1.79
C GLN A 299 7.40 -7.78 -2.29
N VAL A 300 8.55 -7.70 -2.94
CA VAL A 300 9.12 -6.43 -3.42
C VAL A 300 9.05 -6.37 -4.94
N PHE A 301 8.53 -5.26 -5.44
CA PHE A 301 8.43 -4.95 -6.85
C PHE A 301 9.07 -3.60 -7.13
N ASP A 302 9.53 -3.39 -8.37
CA ASP A 302 9.84 -2.04 -8.84
C ASP A 302 8.60 -1.35 -9.44
N TRP A 303 8.71 -0.05 -9.71
CA TRP A 303 7.65 0.72 -10.40
C TRP A 303 7.51 0.40 -11.90
N ASN A 304 8.23 -0.58 -12.44
CA ASN A 304 7.97 -1.17 -13.76
C ASN A 304 7.19 -2.48 -13.66
N GLY A 305 6.91 -2.96 -12.44
CA GLY A 305 6.19 -4.22 -12.20
C GLY A 305 7.09 -5.46 -12.19
N ASN A 306 8.40 -5.30 -12.19
CA ASN A 306 9.31 -6.44 -12.06
C ASN A 306 9.27 -6.95 -10.61
N ALA A 307 9.16 -8.27 -10.44
CA ALA A 307 9.25 -8.93 -9.14
C ALA A 307 10.73 -9.07 -8.74
N ILE A 308 11.14 -8.33 -7.71
CA ILE A 308 12.56 -8.20 -7.34
C ILE A 308 12.96 -9.31 -6.37
N ILE A 309 12.41 -9.27 -5.16
CA ILE A 309 12.72 -10.21 -4.08
C ILE A 309 11.46 -10.51 -3.28
N GLU A 310 11.34 -11.73 -2.77
CA GLU A 310 10.36 -12.05 -1.73
C GLU A 310 11.05 -12.41 -0.41
N TYR A 311 10.42 -12.00 0.68
CA TYR A 311 10.87 -12.22 2.04
C TYR A 311 9.85 -13.09 2.78
N PRO A 312 9.96 -14.43 2.73
CA PRO A 312 9.17 -15.31 3.59
C PRO A 312 9.42 -14.97 5.06
N LEU A 313 8.34 -14.77 5.83
CA LEU A 313 8.41 -14.48 7.27
C LEU A 313 8.35 -15.77 8.09
N ASP A 314 8.67 -15.67 9.37
CA ASP A 314 8.79 -16.76 10.35
C ASP A 314 7.45 -17.32 10.87
N GLY A 315 6.38 -17.18 10.09
CA GLY A 315 5.05 -17.71 10.43
C GLY A 315 4.27 -16.90 11.47
N ARG A 316 4.72 -15.69 11.80
CA ARG A 316 3.98 -14.73 12.62
C ARG A 316 2.73 -14.20 11.89
N PRO A 317 1.62 -13.93 12.59
CA PRO A 317 0.39 -13.40 12.02
C PRO A 317 0.44 -11.89 11.78
N VAL A 318 1.42 -11.44 10.99
CA VAL A 318 1.66 -10.02 10.72
C VAL A 318 0.43 -9.38 10.07
N ARG A 319 -0.12 -8.34 10.70
CA ARG A 319 -1.34 -7.64 10.24
C ARG A 319 -1.08 -6.35 9.47
N TYR A 320 0.04 -5.70 9.76
CA TYR A 320 0.42 -4.42 9.18
C TYR A 320 1.94 -4.30 9.20
N PHE A 321 2.51 -3.49 8.31
CA PHE A 321 3.95 -3.30 8.26
C PHE A 321 4.35 -1.88 7.85
N ALA A 322 5.61 -1.54 8.04
CA ALA A 322 6.24 -0.32 7.53
C ALA A 322 7.71 -0.58 7.22
N VAL A 323 8.20 0.01 6.13
CA VAL A 323 9.57 -0.21 5.67
C VAL A 323 10.46 0.96 6.04
N ASP A 324 11.59 0.66 6.66
CA ASP A 324 12.69 1.58 6.91
C ASP A 324 13.88 1.19 6.01
N GLU A 325 13.97 1.82 4.85
CA GLU A 325 15.10 1.60 3.93
C GLU A 325 16.42 2.23 4.40
N ILE A 326 16.40 3.15 5.39
CA ILE A 326 17.63 3.76 5.91
C ILE A 326 18.40 2.73 6.73
N HIS A 327 17.67 1.89 7.47
CA HIS A 327 18.23 0.87 8.34
C HIS A 327 18.04 -0.56 7.83
N SER A 328 17.53 -0.74 6.60
CA SER A 328 17.15 -2.03 6.01
C SER A 328 16.28 -2.88 6.93
N ARG A 329 15.18 -2.30 7.42
CA ARG A 329 14.27 -2.92 8.38
C ARG A 329 12.82 -2.91 7.91
N ILE A 330 12.10 -3.95 8.28
CA ILE A 330 10.63 -4.00 8.19
C ILE A 330 10.11 -4.07 9.61
N TYR A 331 9.36 -3.05 10.01
CA TYR A 331 8.55 -3.08 11.22
C TYR A 331 7.21 -3.72 10.90
N ALA A 332 6.74 -4.59 11.78
CA ALA A 332 5.50 -5.33 11.58
C ALA A 332 4.71 -5.41 12.87
N TYR A 333 3.38 -5.40 12.75
CA TYR A 333 2.46 -5.57 13.86
C TYR A 333 2.00 -7.03 13.93
N ASP A 334 2.33 -7.71 15.03
CA ASP A 334 1.91 -9.06 15.36
C ASP A 334 0.93 -9.01 16.55
N PRO A 335 -0.39 -9.16 16.31
CA PRO A 335 -1.39 -9.05 17.37
C PRO A 335 -1.37 -10.22 18.38
N THR A 336 -0.56 -11.26 18.15
CA THR A 336 -0.47 -12.42 19.05
C THR A 336 0.64 -12.31 20.08
N GLU A 337 1.54 -11.36 19.92
CA GLU A 337 2.58 -11.05 20.90
C GLU A 337 2.01 -10.18 22.03
N GLU A 338 2.00 -10.71 23.26
CA GLU A 338 1.33 -10.06 24.40
C GLU A 338 2.12 -8.86 24.95
N GLU A 339 3.46 -8.89 24.89
CA GLU A 339 4.34 -7.89 25.54
C GLU A 339 4.94 -6.87 24.55
N HIS A 340 5.23 -7.29 23.32
CA HIS A 340 5.94 -6.47 22.34
C HIS A 340 5.44 -6.79 20.92
N ASN A 341 4.23 -6.31 20.62
CA ASN A 341 3.55 -6.60 19.35
C ASN A 341 4.06 -5.84 18.13
N VAL A 342 5.13 -5.04 18.28
CA VAL A 342 5.91 -4.55 17.14
C VAL A 342 7.16 -5.41 17.02
N VAL A 343 7.27 -6.14 15.91
CA VAL A 343 8.43 -6.95 15.56
C VAL A 343 9.22 -6.28 14.45
N VAL A 344 10.53 -6.49 14.44
CA VAL A 344 11.44 -6.00 13.40
C VAL A 344 12.07 -7.18 12.67
N TYR A 345 12.09 -7.08 11.35
CA TYR A 345 12.86 -7.95 10.46
C TYR A 345 13.96 -7.11 9.82
N GLU A 346 15.19 -7.62 9.80
CA GLU A 346 16.31 -6.98 9.10
C GLU A 346 16.54 -7.71 7.76
N PHE A 347 16.81 -6.95 6.71
CA PHE A 347 17.13 -7.48 5.38
C PHE A 347 18.43 -6.87 4.86
N ASP A 348 19.07 -7.55 3.90
CA ASP A 348 20.38 -7.14 3.35
C ASP A 348 20.26 -6.08 2.24
#